data_AF-A0A2V8QSW4-F1
#
_entry.id   AF-A0A2V8QSW4-F1
#
_cell.length_a   1.000
_cell.length_b   1.000
_cell.length_c   1.000
_cell.angle_alpha   90.00
_cell.angle_beta   90.00
_cell.angle_gamma   90.00
#
_symmetry.space_group_name_H-M   'P 1'
#
loop_
_entity.id
_entity.type
_entity.pdbx_description
1 polymer ?
#
loop_
_entity_poly.entity_id
_entity_poly.type
_entity_poly.pdbx_seq_one_letter_code
_entity_poly.pdbx_strand_id
1 'polypeptide(L)'
;MYLFILDSLGSSELLVILAAALIFFGPRKLPQLSRQLGKSLSEFRRASEDFKRTWEREVNLENFDKGIEPDAGNSIFDKATEKIRAAREAAALDSAGVSATAETIAPSITPVDPALVQPREPNFSTEPAPPENPHGKHEWL
;
A
#
# COMPACT_ATOMS: atom_id res chain seq x y z
N MET A 1 -17.30 6.74 32.92
CA MET A 1 -17.62 7.28 31.59
C MET A 1 -16.37 7.66 30.79
N TYR A 2 -15.43 8.43 31.36
CA TYR A 2 -14.22 8.84 30.63
C TYR A 2 -13.15 7.74 30.43
N LEU A 3 -13.24 6.62 31.15
CA LEU A 3 -12.29 5.51 31.06
C LEU A 3 -12.47 4.69 29.76
N PHE A 4 -13.68 4.66 29.19
CA PHE A 4 -13.97 4.02 27.91
C PHE A 4 -13.26 4.72 26.72
N ILE A 5 -12.93 6.01 26.88
CA ILE A 5 -12.25 6.84 25.87
C ILE A 5 -10.71 6.65 25.91
N LEU A 6 -10.19 5.99 26.95
CA LEU A 6 -8.75 5.69 27.08
C LEU A 6 -8.43 4.22 26.78
N ASP A 7 -9.39 3.31 26.95
CA ASP A 7 -9.23 1.89 26.62
C ASP A 7 -9.44 1.60 25.12
N SER A 8 -10.16 2.47 24.41
CA SER A 8 -10.44 2.31 22.98
C SER A 8 -9.40 2.98 22.05
N LEU A 9 -8.31 3.54 22.62
CA LEU A 9 -7.24 4.42 22.05
C LEU A 9 -6.43 3.90 20.84
N GLY A 10 -6.96 2.96 20.07
CA GLY A 10 -6.29 2.43 18.88
C GLY A 10 -6.79 3.07 17.60
N SER A 11 -8.09 2.95 17.34
CA SER A 11 -8.68 3.22 16.02
C SER A 11 -9.80 4.26 16.06
N SER A 12 -10.65 4.22 17.08
CA SER A 12 -11.81 5.11 17.21
C SER A 12 -11.39 6.57 17.41
N GLU A 13 -10.46 6.84 18.32
CA GLU A 13 -9.98 8.18 18.65
C GLU A 13 -9.16 8.76 17.50
N LEU A 14 -8.34 7.93 16.85
CA LEU A 14 -7.61 8.33 15.65
C LEU A 14 -8.59 8.75 14.53
N LEU A 15 -9.70 8.03 14.35
CA LEU A 15 -10.74 8.41 13.38
C LEU A 15 -11.42 9.73 13.75
N VAL A 16 -11.70 9.99 15.02
CA VAL A 16 -12.29 11.27 15.47
C VAL A 16 -11.33 12.44 15.23
N ILE A 17 -10.05 12.29 15.58
CA ILE A 17 -9.04 13.31 15.34
C ILE A 17 -8.81 13.52 13.84
N LEU A 18 -8.78 12.43 13.06
CA LEU A 18 -8.70 12.49 11.61
C LEU A 18 -9.90 13.23 11.02
N ALA A 19 -11.12 12.96 11.49
CA ALA A 19 -12.32 13.66 11.05
C ALA A 19 -12.26 15.17 11.37
N ALA A 20 -11.82 15.53 12.58
CA ALA A 20 -11.62 16.93 12.95
C ALA A 20 -10.56 17.62 12.06
N ALA A 21 -9.45 16.93 11.77
CA ALA A 21 -8.42 17.41 10.86
C ALA A 21 -8.95 17.53 9.41
N LEU A 22 -9.78 16.59 8.95
CA LEU A 22 -10.41 16.64 7.64
C LEU A 22 -11.40 17.80 7.51
N ILE A 23 -12.08 18.19 8.60
CA ILE A 23 -12.96 19.36 8.61
C ILE A 23 -12.14 20.65 8.56
N PHE A 24 -11.06 20.74 9.36
CA PHE A 24 -10.22 21.93 9.43
C PHE A 24 -9.37 22.14 8.16
N PHE A 25 -8.69 21.09 7.70
CA PHE A 25 -7.81 21.13 6.53
C PHE A 25 -8.54 20.80 5.23
N GLY A 26 -9.60 19.99 5.27
CA GLY A 26 -10.31 19.50 4.09
C GLY A 26 -9.82 18.12 3.61
N PRO A 27 -10.73 17.23 3.13
CA PRO A 27 -10.38 15.88 2.67
C PRO A 27 -9.49 15.85 1.43
N ARG A 28 -9.44 16.94 0.67
CA ARG A 28 -8.55 17.08 -0.48
C ARG A 28 -7.14 17.55 -0.10
N LYS A 29 -6.96 18.22 1.04
CA LYS A 29 -5.66 18.80 1.43
C LYS A 29 -4.76 17.80 2.11
N LEU A 30 -5.28 16.96 3.02
CA LEU A 30 -4.48 15.89 3.64
C LEU A 30 -3.75 14.98 2.63
N PRO A 31 -4.40 14.43 1.58
CA PRO A 31 -3.69 13.60 0.59
C PRO A 31 -2.75 14.42 -0.29
N GLN A 32 -3.02 15.71 -0.50
CA GLN A 32 -2.13 16.59 -1.25
C GLN A 32 -0.83 16.87 -0.46
N LEU A 33 -0.94 17.19 0.84
CA LEU A 33 0.19 17.39 1.73
C LEU A 33 0.98 16.09 1.93
N SER A 34 0.31 14.95 2.12
CA SER A 34 1.00 13.67 2.29
C SER A 34 1.77 13.24 1.04
N ARG A 35 1.27 13.56 -0.17
CA ARG A 35 2.01 13.34 -1.42
C ARG A 35 3.28 14.18 -1.50
N GLN A 36 3.21 15.45 -1.09
CA GLN A 36 4.38 16.34 -1.07
C GLN A 36 5.40 15.90 -0.01
N LEU A 37 4.94 15.63 1.21
CA LEU A 37 5.76 15.12 2.31
C LEU A 37 6.35 13.75 1.98
N GLY A 38 5.56 12.86 1.36
CA GLY A 38 5.99 11.54 0.95
C GLY A 38 7.07 11.57 -0.13
N LYS A 39 6.98 12.51 -1.08
CA LYS A 39 8.03 12.73 -2.08
C LYS A 39 9.32 13.23 -1.40
N SER A 40 9.22 14.22 -0.52
CA SER A 40 10.37 14.72 0.25
C SER A 40 11.00 13.63 1.13
N LEU A 41 10.19 12.82 1.82
CA LEU A 41 10.68 11.70 2.63
C LEU A 41 11.31 10.60 1.78
N SER A 42 10.79 10.34 0.58
CA SER A 42 11.38 9.38 -0.36
C SER A 42 12.75 9.85 -0.85
N GLU A 43 12.90 11.12 -1.18
CA GLU A 43 14.18 11.72 -1.57
C GLU A 43 15.15 11.74 -0.38
N PHE A 44 14.67 12.10 0.82
CA PHE A 44 15.44 12.04 2.06
C PHE A 44 15.91 10.62 2.39
N ARG A 45 15.05 9.60 2.22
CA ARG A 45 15.43 8.18 2.42
C ARG A 45 16.51 7.75 1.45
N ARG A 46 16.45 8.15 0.18
CA ARG A 46 17.49 7.84 -0.81
C ARG A 46 18.82 8.49 -0.43
N ALA A 47 18.80 9.77 -0.09
CA ALA A 47 19.99 10.46 0.40
C ALA A 47 20.53 9.80 1.69
N SER A 48 19.66 9.43 2.63
CA SER A 48 20.02 8.72 3.88
C SER A 48 20.64 7.35 3.63
N GLU A 49 20.20 6.65 2.59
CA GLU A 49 20.76 5.36 2.19
C GLU A 49 22.15 5.53 1.57
N ASP A 50 22.35 6.53 0.72
CA ASP A 50 23.67 6.86 0.15
C ASP A 50 24.67 7.30 1.23
N PHE A 51 24.17 8.09 2.18
CA PHE A 51 24.85 8.43 3.41
C PHE A 51 25.23 7.18 4.19
N LYS A 52 24.28 6.31 4.53
CA LYS A 52 24.52 5.06 5.26
C LYS A 52 25.59 4.19 4.58
N ARG A 53 25.54 4.06 3.25
CA ARG A 53 26.55 3.32 2.46
C ARG A 53 27.94 3.93 2.53
N THR A 54 28.03 5.26 2.54
CA THR A 54 29.29 5.98 2.66
C THR A 54 29.85 5.86 4.08
N TRP A 55 29.00 6.01 5.09
CA TRP A 55 29.35 5.81 6.49
C TRP A 55 29.77 4.37 6.78
N GLU A 56 29.04 3.36 6.28
CA GLU A 56 29.42 1.96 6.41
C GLU A 56 30.73 1.66 5.69
N ARG A 57 30.99 2.27 4.52
CA ARG A 57 32.26 2.10 3.82
C ARG A 57 33.41 2.66 4.63
N GLU A 58 33.27 3.86 5.19
CA GLU A 58 34.30 4.51 5.99
C GLU A 58 34.52 3.83 7.35
N VAL A 59 33.44 3.51 8.06
CA VAL A 59 33.49 2.81 9.35
C VAL A 59 34.00 1.38 9.18
N ASN A 60 33.64 0.70 8.08
CA ASN A 60 34.19 -0.63 7.79
C ASN A 60 35.69 -0.55 7.48
N LEU A 61 36.15 0.46 6.74
CA LEU A 61 37.59 0.71 6.54
C LEU A 61 38.30 0.97 7.88
N GLU A 62 37.68 1.73 8.79
CA GLU A 62 38.22 1.96 10.13
C GLU A 62 38.23 0.68 10.99
N ASN A 63 37.26 -0.23 10.82
CA ASN A 63 37.21 -1.52 11.49
C ASN A 63 38.17 -2.56 10.90
N PHE A 64 38.42 -2.52 9.58
CA PHE A 64 39.45 -3.35 8.92
C PHE A 64 40.85 -2.98 9.41
N ASP A 65 41.15 -1.69 9.60
CA ASP A 65 42.40 -1.24 10.23
C ASP A 65 42.50 -1.60 11.73
N LYS A 66 41.35 -1.83 12.39
CA LYS A 66 41.26 -2.22 13.80
C LYS A 66 41.07 -3.72 14.03
N GLY A 67 41.13 -4.56 12.99
CA GLY A 67 41.12 -6.02 13.11
C GLY A 67 39.85 -6.60 13.75
N ILE A 68 38.69 -5.95 13.57
CA ILE A 68 37.41 -6.51 14.01
C ILE A 68 36.82 -7.31 12.86
N GLU A 69 36.94 -8.63 12.96
CA GLU A 69 36.31 -9.59 12.05
C GLU A 69 34.78 -9.38 12.05
N PRO A 70 34.10 -9.32 10.89
CA PRO A 70 32.66 -9.22 10.86
C PRO A 70 32.07 -10.54 11.36
N ASP A 71 31.62 -10.54 12.62
CA ASP A 71 30.77 -11.57 13.18
C ASP A 71 29.54 -11.70 12.28
N ALA A 72 29.51 -12.78 11.50
CA ALA A 72 28.37 -13.23 10.70
C ALA A 72 27.22 -13.73 11.62
N GLY A 73 26.91 -12.94 12.65
CA GLY A 73 26.02 -13.22 13.77
C GLY A 73 24.56 -12.94 13.48
N ASN A 74 24.06 -13.32 12.29
CA ASN A 74 22.62 -13.38 12.03
C ASN A 74 22.25 -14.61 11.18
N SER A 75 22.70 -15.76 11.68
CA SER A 75 22.35 -17.15 11.31
C SER A 75 20.85 -17.52 11.39
N ILE A 76 19.94 -16.55 11.37
CA ILE A 76 18.49 -16.79 11.29
C ILE A 76 18.13 -17.30 9.89
N PHE A 77 18.76 -16.73 8.85
CA PHE A 77 18.53 -17.15 7.47
C PHE A 77 19.14 -18.52 7.16
N ASP A 78 20.32 -18.82 7.71
CA ASP A 78 20.95 -20.13 7.56
C ASP A 78 20.17 -21.23 8.27
N LYS A 79 19.69 -20.97 9.50
CA LYS A 79 18.81 -21.90 10.23
C LYS A 79 17.47 -22.11 9.51
N ALA A 80 16.91 -21.08 8.90
CA ALA A 80 15.70 -21.21 8.10
C ALA A 80 15.94 -22.07 6.85
N THR A 81 17.08 -21.88 6.18
CA THR A 81 17.47 -22.64 4.98
C THR A 81 17.73 -24.11 5.31
N GLU A 82 18.40 -24.38 6.43
CA GLU A 82 18.63 -25.74 6.93
C GLU A 82 17.29 -26.44 7.25
N LYS A 83 16.35 -25.74 7.89
CA LYS A 83 15.04 -26.30 8.25
C LYS A 83 14.17 -26.62 7.03
N ILE A 84 14.21 -25.78 5.99
CA ILE A 84 13.51 -26.05 4.72
C ILE A 84 14.11 -27.26 4.02
N ARG A 85 15.44 -27.41 4.04
CA ARG A 85 16.14 -28.56 3.45
C ARG A 85 15.81 -29.86 4.20
N ALA A 86 15.86 -29.84 5.53
CA ALA A 86 15.54 -31.00 6.37
C ALA A 86 14.08 -31.47 6.19
N ALA A 87 13.13 -30.54 6.05
CA ALA A 87 11.73 -30.88 5.76
C ALA A 87 11.56 -31.53 4.38
N ARG A 88 12.36 -31.11 3.38
CA ARG A 88 12.33 -31.67 2.02
C ARG A 88 12.96 -33.06 1.94
N GLU A 89 14.03 -33.30 2.68
CA GLU A 89 14.68 -34.62 2.78
C GLU A 89 13.80 -35.62 3.54
N ALA A 90 13.09 -35.18 4.58
CA ALA A 90 12.10 -36.00 5.29
C ALA A 90 10.88 -36.34 4.42
N ALA A 91 10.41 -35.40 3.59
CA ALA A 91 9.30 -35.64 2.66
C ALA A 91 9.68 -36.52 1.46
N ALA A 92 10.97 -36.56 1.08
CA ALA A 92 11.44 -37.38 -0.03
C ALA A 92 11.43 -38.89 0.30
N LEU A 93 11.59 -39.27 1.57
CA LEU A 93 11.61 -40.67 2.01
C LEU A 93 10.21 -41.32 2.08
N ASP A 94 9.14 -40.52 2.15
CA ASP A 94 7.75 -40.99 2.21
C ASP A 94 7.08 -41.05 0.81
N SER A 95 7.74 -40.50 -0.23
CA SER A 95 7.20 -40.41 -1.58
C SER A 95 7.29 -41.70 -2.43
N ALA A 96 7.47 -42.86 -1.79
CA ALA A 96 7.23 -44.17 -2.43
C ALA A 96 5.80 -44.69 -2.21
N GLY A 97 4.91 -43.92 -1.58
CA GLY A 97 3.51 -44.29 -1.46
C GLY A 97 2.63 -43.12 -1.03
N VAL A 98 1.97 -42.48 -2.00
CA VAL A 98 0.51 -42.26 -2.04
C VAL A 98 0.21 -41.37 -3.23
N SER A 99 -0.38 -42.04 -4.21
CA SER A 99 -1.18 -41.49 -5.30
C SER A 99 -2.33 -40.62 -4.75
N ALA A 100 -2.67 -39.57 -5.51
CA ALA A 100 -3.88 -38.75 -5.38
C ALA A 100 -4.01 -37.96 -4.07
N THR A 101 -3.96 -36.63 -4.09
CA THR A 101 -5.07 -35.81 -4.59
C THR A 101 -4.54 -34.43 -4.94
N ALA A 102 -4.39 -34.17 -6.25
CA ALA A 102 -4.25 -32.80 -6.74
C ALA A 102 -5.65 -32.16 -6.71
N GLU A 103 -6.04 -31.61 -5.56
CA GLU A 103 -7.04 -30.54 -5.57
C GLU A 103 -6.34 -29.26 -6.01
N THR A 104 -6.19 -29.17 -7.33
CA THR A 104 -6.14 -27.90 -8.04
C THR A 104 -7.39 -27.11 -7.66
N ILE A 105 -7.25 -26.19 -6.71
CA ILE A 105 -8.20 -25.10 -6.54
C ILE A 105 -7.99 -24.17 -7.74
N ALA A 106 -8.59 -24.55 -8.86
CA ALA A 106 -8.76 -23.66 -10.00
C ALA A 106 -9.70 -22.53 -9.56
N PRO A 107 -9.35 -21.25 -9.73
CA PRO A 107 -10.36 -20.22 -9.69
C PRO A 107 -11.32 -20.51 -10.85
N SER A 108 -12.54 -20.91 -10.52
CA SER A 108 -13.63 -21.00 -11.49
C SER A 108 -13.93 -19.58 -11.96
N ILE A 109 -13.26 -19.17 -13.04
CA ILE A 109 -13.60 -17.98 -13.80
C ILE A 109 -14.87 -18.37 -14.54
N THR A 110 -16.03 -18.03 -13.97
CA THR A 110 -17.31 -18.14 -14.68
C THR A 110 -17.17 -17.30 -15.95
N PRO A 111 -17.28 -17.88 -17.16
CA PRO A 111 -17.24 -17.09 -18.38
C PRO A 111 -18.43 -16.12 -18.35
N VAL A 112 -18.15 -14.83 -18.40
CA VAL A 112 -19.19 -13.80 -18.51
C VAL A 112 -19.85 -13.99 -19.87
N ASP A 113 -21.14 -14.36 -19.86
CA ASP A 113 -21.93 -14.58 -21.07
C ASP A 113 -22.00 -13.27 -21.89
N PRO A 114 -21.41 -13.24 -23.11
CA PRO A 114 -21.37 -12.03 -23.92
C PRO A 114 -22.75 -11.58 -24.42
N ALA A 115 -23.80 -12.40 -24.29
CA ALA A 115 -25.16 -12.03 -24.69
C ALA A 115 -25.83 -11.01 -23.74
N LEU A 116 -25.31 -10.82 -22.53
CA LEU A 116 -25.86 -9.85 -21.55
C LEU A 116 -25.21 -8.46 -21.63
N VAL A 117 -24.18 -8.29 -22.46
CA VAL A 117 -23.56 -6.97 -22.71
C VAL A 117 -24.31 -6.28 -23.85
N GLN A 118 -25.47 -5.70 -23.53
CA GLN A 118 -26.16 -4.82 -24.48
C GLN A 118 -25.31 -3.54 -24.69
N PRO A 119 -24.98 -3.17 -25.95
CA PRO A 119 -24.40 -1.86 -26.23
C PRO A 119 -25.31 -0.77 -25.68
N ARG A 120 -24.80 0.07 -24.77
CA ARG A 120 -25.51 1.25 -24.29
C ARG A 120 -25.67 2.21 -25.47
N GLU A 121 -26.84 2.25 -26.07
CA GLU A 121 -27.15 3.26 -27.08
C GLU A 121 -27.04 4.66 -26.42
N PRO A 122 -26.28 5.60 -27.02
CA PRO A 122 -26.21 6.95 -26.52
C PRO A 122 -27.55 7.62 -26.79
N ASN A 123 -28.42 7.66 -25.78
CA ASN A 123 -29.64 8.47 -25.82
C ASN A 123 -29.23 9.95 -25.83
N PHE A 124 -28.97 10.49 -27.02
CA PHE A 124 -28.94 11.93 -27.26
C PHE A 124 -30.38 12.44 -27.22
N SER A 125 -30.93 12.54 -26.02
CA SER A 125 -32.09 13.39 -25.80
C SER A 125 -31.63 14.83 -26.01
N THR A 126 -31.98 15.37 -27.18
CA THR A 126 -31.92 16.80 -27.46
C THR A 126 -32.78 17.53 -26.42
N GLU A 127 -32.13 18.05 -25.39
CA GLU A 127 -32.74 19.02 -24.48
C GLU A 127 -32.93 20.33 -25.25
N PRO A 128 -34.18 20.82 -25.41
CA PRO A 128 -34.43 22.06 -26.14
C PRO A 128 -33.87 23.24 -25.33
N ALA A 129 -33.08 24.08 -25.99
CA ALA A 129 -32.50 25.29 -25.42
C ALA A 129 -33.58 26.21 -24.81
N PRO A 130 -33.34 26.83 -23.64
CA PRO A 130 -34.25 27.79 -23.04
C PRO A 130 -34.44 29.04 -23.93
N PRO A 131 -35.64 29.62 -24.03
CA PRO A 131 -35.86 30.82 -24.83
C PRO A 131 -35.13 32.02 -24.21
N GLU A 132 -34.26 32.63 -25.01
CA GLU A 132 -33.63 33.93 -24.80
C GLU A 132 -34.72 35.00 -24.63
N ASN A 133 -34.75 35.68 -23.47
CA ASN A 133 -35.69 36.76 -23.19
C ASN A 133 -34.99 38.12 -23.41
N PRO A 134 -35.36 38.91 -24.44
CA PRO A 134 -34.60 40.10 -24.84
C PRO A 134 -35.10 41.40 -24.20
N HIS A 135 -35.67 41.41 -22.99
CA HIS A 135 -36.11 42.64 -22.33
C HIS A 135 -35.88 42.67 -20.82
N GLY A 136 -34.92 43.50 -20.41
CA GLY A 136 -34.63 43.83 -19.01
C GLY A 136 -33.51 44.85 -18.87
N LYS A 137 -33.43 45.82 -19.79
CA LYS A 137 -32.75 47.10 -19.50
C LYS A 137 -33.58 47.80 -18.42
N HIS A 138 -32.95 48.71 -17.68
CA HIS A 138 -33.52 49.62 -16.66
C HIS A 138 -33.23 49.29 -15.19
N GLU A 139 -31.97 49.10 -14.80
CA GLU A 139 -31.51 49.52 -13.45
C GLU A 139 -30.12 50.17 -13.56
N TRP A 140 -30.13 51.43 -14.00
CA TRP A 140 -29.09 52.42 -13.75
C TRP A 140 -29.78 53.64 -13.12
N LEU A 141 -29.71 53.75 -11.80
CA LEU A 141 -29.80 54.99 -11.05
C LEU A 141 -29.23 54.77 -9.65
#